data_AF-G0ES70-F1
#
_entry.id   AF-G0ES70-F1
#
_cell.length_a   1.000
_cell.length_b   1.000
_cell.length_c   1.000
_cell.angle_alpha   90.00
_cell.angle_beta   90.00
_cell.angle_gamma   90.00
#
_symmetry.space_group_name_H-M   'P 1'
#
loop_
_entity.id
_entity.type
_entity.pdbx_description
1 polymer ?
#
loop_
_entity_poly.entity_id
_entity_poly.type
_entity_poly.pdbx_seq_one_letter_code
_entity_poly.pdbx_strand_id
1 'polypeptide(L)'
;MSDHDPAEDFINEHQAEIDTRVALFDKVKERCAAANLATSDDINLEDDGPALIVHMACGRGTREVKLEEASQAQSFLDMDFERYRFLPGYDAIFCPDTGELEALLRQLGSTLQQVSLVTRARLLGKSETRGRVRMQSLEVTGENSTKAILQPESSVLSALLARPSRVSLKISQPGLTSAEEFEKVLVKLSNALFFQVEHLSGIGLGLVRHRPQPAPRSKQSRTNLAEVIQFPTMEYDEAPISLYWYGRNASGIPLLQFLAYYQVLEYYYPVYSKAEANRRVRHVLKEPGFRADRDADVNRLLGVIQAARGGGFFDERAQLSATLKECLDEGELREFFAADEDRKAWFIKSEKQSVLKVRAIPLNDSRADLVSEVAERIYQIRCKIVHTKAEGGAGEVELLLPYSREAESLTHDIELVRYACQKVLICASVPFQL
;
A
#
# COMPACT_ATOMS: atom_id res chain seq x y z
N MET A 1 -25.59 12.83 57.30
CA MET A 1 -24.51 12.34 56.43
C MET A 1 -25.18 12.11 55.10
N SER A 2 -24.95 12.99 54.12
CA SER A 2 -25.48 12.79 52.77
C SER A 2 -24.70 11.65 52.15
N ASP A 3 -25.41 10.59 51.74
CA ASP A 3 -24.87 9.54 50.89
C ASP A 3 -24.46 10.20 49.56
N HIS A 4 -23.16 10.41 49.40
CA HIS A 4 -22.57 10.87 48.15
C HIS A 4 -22.18 9.59 47.39
N ASP A 5 -22.95 9.25 46.37
CA ASP A 5 -22.70 8.08 45.54
C ASP A 5 -21.69 8.45 44.43
N PRO A 6 -20.44 7.98 44.50
CA PRO A 6 -19.41 8.31 43.51
C PRO A 6 -19.73 7.81 42.09
N ALA A 7 -20.74 6.95 41.92
CA ALA A 7 -21.21 6.52 40.61
C ALA A 7 -22.05 7.59 39.89
N GLU A 8 -22.80 8.43 40.61
CA GLU A 8 -23.59 9.52 40.02
C GLU A 8 -22.70 10.66 39.51
N ASP A 9 -21.61 10.98 40.23
CA ASP A 9 -20.65 12.01 39.80
C ASP A 9 -19.92 11.60 38.52
N PHE A 10 -19.54 10.33 38.39
CA PHE A 10 -18.87 9.80 37.20
C PHE A 10 -19.76 9.86 35.94
N ILE A 11 -21.05 9.56 36.09
CA ILE A 11 -22.02 9.64 34.98
C ILE A 11 -22.24 11.11 34.56
N ASN A 12 -22.33 12.02 35.52
CA ASN A 12 -22.55 13.45 35.26
C ASN A 12 -21.34 14.12 34.59
N GLU A 13 -20.11 13.79 35.02
CA GLU A 13 -18.87 14.30 34.39
C GLU A 13 -18.73 13.80 32.94
N HIS A 14 -19.01 12.52 32.70
CA HIS A 14 -18.91 11.94 31.36
C HIS A 14 -19.96 12.52 30.39
N GLN A 15 -21.19 12.76 30.87
CA GLN A 15 -22.23 13.40 30.06
C GLN A 15 -21.88 14.86 29.73
N ALA A 16 -21.32 15.62 30.69
CA ALA A 16 -20.89 17.00 30.45
C ALA A 16 -19.74 17.11 29.42
N GLU A 17 -18.83 16.13 29.41
CA GLU A 17 -17.76 16.03 28.42
C GLU A 17 -18.32 15.76 27.02
N ILE A 18 -19.30 14.86 26.90
CA ILE A 18 -20.00 14.57 25.63
C ILE A 18 -20.72 15.82 25.11
N ASP A 19 -21.47 16.52 25.97
CA ASP A 19 -22.22 17.71 25.58
C ASP A 19 -21.28 18.84 25.10
N THR A 20 -20.15 19.03 25.79
CA THR A 20 -19.11 19.98 25.39
C THR A 20 -18.51 19.62 24.03
N ARG A 21 -18.23 18.33 23.80
CA ARG A 21 -17.71 17.83 22.53
C ARG A 21 -18.69 18.05 21.38
N VAL A 22 -19.98 17.76 21.57
CA VAL A 22 -21.03 17.98 20.56
C VAL A 22 -21.15 19.46 20.21
N ALA A 23 -21.15 20.35 21.21
CA ALA A 23 -21.23 21.80 20.98
C ALA A 23 -20.02 22.34 20.17
N LEU A 24 -18.83 21.77 20.36
CA LEU A 24 -17.66 22.13 19.56
C LEU A 24 -17.76 21.58 18.13
N PHE A 25 -18.27 20.35 17.94
CA PHE A 25 -18.50 19.79 16.62
C PHE A 25 -19.50 20.61 15.80
N ASP A 26 -20.56 21.12 16.42
CA ASP A 26 -21.54 21.97 15.73
C ASP A 26 -20.91 23.27 15.20
N LYS A 27 -20.03 23.91 15.99
CA LYS A 27 -19.26 25.08 15.53
C LYS A 27 -18.33 24.75 14.37
N VAL A 28 -17.70 23.57 14.39
CA VAL A 28 -16.85 23.11 13.28
C VAL A 28 -17.70 22.88 12.02
N LYS A 29 -18.89 22.28 12.16
CA LYS A 29 -19.84 22.09 11.05
C LYS A 29 -20.27 23.42 10.43
N GLU A 30 -20.57 24.44 11.25
CA GLU A 30 -20.92 25.78 10.76
C GLU A 30 -19.79 26.40 9.92
N ARG A 31 -18.54 26.34 10.39
CA ARG A 31 -17.38 26.82 9.62
C ARG A 31 -17.16 26.01 8.34
N CYS A 32 -17.31 24.69 8.40
CA CYS A 32 -17.20 23.84 7.21
C CYS A 32 -18.28 24.19 6.17
N ALA A 33 -19.51 24.43 6.59
CA ALA A 33 -20.60 24.85 5.70
C ALA A 33 -20.29 26.19 5.02
N ALA A 34 -19.77 27.18 5.77
CA ALA A 34 -19.34 28.46 5.21
C ALA A 34 -18.20 28.31 4.18
N ALA A 35 -17.36 27.29 4.35
CA ALA A 35 -16.21 26.99 3.48
C ALA A 35 -16.52 26.02 2.33
N ASN A 36 -17.77 25.55 2.20
CA ASN A 36 -18.18 24.48 1.27
C ASN A 36 -17.41 23.16 1.46
N LEU A 37 -17.08 22.81 2.71
CA LEU A 37 -16.50 21.53 3.08
C LEU A 37 -17.60 20.57 3.56
N ALA A 38 -17.59 19.34 3.04
CA ALA A 38 -18.55 18.32 3.46
C ALA A 38 -18.17 17.78 4.85
N THR A 39 -19.19 17.42 5.64
CA THR A 39 -19.03 16.79 6.95
C THR A 39 -19.96 15.58 7.06
N SER A 40 -19.55 14.59 7.84
CA SER A 40 -20.37 13.41 8.16
C SER A 40 -20.20 13.02 9.62
N ASP A 41 -21.28 12.58 10.24
CA ASP A 41 -21.25 12.05 11.60
C ASP A 41 -20.87 10.57 11.57
N ASP A 42 -19.89 10.17 12.37
CA ASP A 42 -19.53 8.78 12.59
C ASP A 42 -20.07 8.35 13.96
N ILE A 43 -21.16 7.60 13.92
CA ILE A 43 -21.80 7.04 15.11
C ILE A 43 -21.21 5.64 15.30
N ASN A 44 -20.04 5.55 15.93
CA ASN A 44 -19.50 4.26 16.34
C ASN A 44 -20.44 3.65 17.40
N LEU A 45 -21.05 2.51 17.07
CA LEU A 45 -22.03 1.80 17.91
C LEU A 45 -21.41 0.99 19.07
N GLU A 46 -20.08 1.01 19.22
CA GLU A 46 -19.33 0.26 20.23
C GLU A 46 -18.41 1.22 21.02
N ASP A 47 -18.99 1.93 22.01
CA ASP A 47 -18.36 2.58 23.19
C ASP A 47 -17.55 3.90 23.10
N ASP A 48 -17.23 4.50 21.93
CA ASP A 48 -16.36 5.72 21.88
C ASP A 48 -17.10 7.10 21.80
N GLY A 49 -18.43 7.11 21.80
CA GLY A 49 -19.25 8.32 21.67
C GLY A 49 -19.19 8.99 20.27
N PRO A 50 -19.82 10.16 20.07
CA PRO A 50 -19.92 10.79 18.75
C PRO A 50 -18.55 11.24 18.22
N ALA A 51 -18.33 11.04 16.92
CA ALA A 51 -17.18 11.59 16.18
C ALA A 51 -17.65 12.37 14.94
N LEU A 52 -16.91 13.43 14.61
CA LEU A 52 -17.15 14.26 13.43
C LEU A 52 -16.08 13.98 12.37
N ILE A 53 -16.49 13.68 11.14
CA ILE A 53 -15.59 13.57 9.99
C ILE A 53 -15.70 14.83 9.14
N VAL A 54 -14.57 15.50 8.91
CA VAL A 54 -14.44 16.64 8.00
C VAL A 54 -13.78 16.18 6.70
N HIS A 55 -14.42 16.44 5.56
CA HIS A 55 -13.92 16.07 4.23
C HIS A 55 -13.14 17.22 3.61
N MET A 56 -11.82 17.22 3.80
CA MET A 56 -10.93 18.26 3.28
C MET A 56 -10.51 17.99 1.84
N ALA A 57 -10.27 19.05 1.06
CA ALA A 57 -9.85 18.92 -0.33
C ALA A 57 -8.48 18.22 -0.46
N CYS A 58 -8.38 17.23 -1.36
CA CYS A 58 -7.16 16.47 -1.64
C CYS A 58 -7.06 16.17 -3.14
N GLY A 59 -6.39 17.04 -3.90
CA GLY A 59 -6.33 16.94 -5.36
C GLY A 59 -7.72 17.01 -6.01
N ARG A 60 -8.14 15.91 -6.66
CA ARG A 60 -9.49 15.79 -7.27
C ARG A 60 -10.53 15.16 -6.34
N GLY A 61 -10.12 14.68 -5.17
CA GLY A 61 -10.99 14.05 -4.19
C GLY A 61 -10.96 14.78 -2.86
N THR A 62 -11.42 14.09 -1.82
CA THR A 62 -11.38 14.55 -0.44
C THR A 62 -10.55 13.60 0.42
N ARG A 63 -10.07 14.10 1.56
CA ARG A 63 -9.44 13.33 2.62
C ARG A 63 -10.18 13.59 3.92
N GLU A 64 -10.49 12.51 4.62
CA GLU A 64 -11.20 12.54 5.89
C GLU A 64 -10.25 12.93 7.03
N VAL A 65 -10.70 13.88 7.85
CA VAL A 65 -10.11 14.23 9.13
C VAL A 65 -11.14 13.92 10.20
N LYS A 66 -10.86 12.91 11.02
CA LYS A 66 -11.74 12.47 12.10
C LYS A 66 -11.42 13.23 13.38
N LEU A 67 -12.45 13.83 13.98
CA LEU A 67 -12.42 14.52 15.25
C LEU A 67 -13.20 13.68 16.26
N GLU A 68 -12.50 13.10 17.21
CA GLU A 68 -13.04 12.22 18.25
C GLU A 68 -13.05 12.94 19.62
N GLU A 69 -12.13 13.88 19.83
CA GLU A 69 -11.96 14.60 21.09
C GLU A 69 -12.34 16.09 20.99
N ALA A 70 -12.79 16.66 22.10
CA ALA A 70 -13.02 18.10 22.23
C ALA A 70 -11.76 18.94 21.96
N SER A 71 -10.59 18.41 22.37
CA SER A 71 -9.27 19.03 22.16
C SER A 71 -8.95 19.23 20.66
N GLN A 72 -9.32 18.25 19.84
CA GLN A 72 -9.12 18.26 18.39
C GLN A 72 -10.07 19.25 17.72
N ALA A 73 -11.34 19.27 18.14
CA ALA A 73 -12.33 20.23 17.64
C ALA A 73 -11.92 21.68 17.97
N GLN A 74 -11.45 21.93 19.19
CA GLN A 74 -10.94 23.26 19.58
C GLN A 74 -9.73 23.65 18.74
N SER A 75 -8.76 22.74 18.54
CA SER A 75 -7.60 22.99 17.68
C SER A 75 -8.01 23.34 16.24
N PHE A 76 -9.05 22.69 15.72
CA PHE A 76 -9.69 23.01 14.43
C PHE A 76 -10.25 24.43 14.41
N LEU A 77 -10.97 24.83 15.46
CA LEU A 77 -11.55 26.17 15.57
C LEU A 77 -10.50 27.28 15.74
N ASP A 78 -9.33 26.97 16.29
CA ASP A 78 -8.26 27.94 16.53
C ASP A 78 -7.43 28.25 15.27
N MET A 79 -7.64 27.54 14.16
CA MET A 79 -6.89 27.72 12.92
C MET A 79 -7.79 28.08 11.72
N ASP A 80 -7.17 28.62 10.66
CA ASP A 80 -7.81 28.85 9.36
C ASP A 80 -7.73 27.59 8.47
N PHE A 81 -8.28 26.47 8.94
CA PHE A 81 -8.14 25.17 8.27
C PHE A 81 -8.71 25.17 6.84
N GLU A 82 -9.67 26.05 6.55
CA GLU A 82 -10.33 26.22 5.25
C GLU A 82 -9.36 26.61 4.12
N ARG A 83 -8.23 27.21 4.48
CA ARG A 83 -7.21 27.68 3.53
C ARG A 83 -6.24 26.59 3.09
N TYR A 84 -6.25 25.46 3.79
CA TYR A 84 -5.33 24.35 3.55
C TYR A 84 -5.98 23.24 2.73
N ARG A 85 -5.16 22.58 1.92
CA ARG A 85 -5.52 21.41 1.13
C ARG A 85 -4.50 20.31 1.35
N PHE A 86 -4.91 19.06 1.30
CA PHE A 86 -4.00 17.94 1.36
C PHE A 86 -3.32 17.70 0.02
N LEU A 87 -2.03 17.37 0.08
CA LEU A 87 -1.28 16.92 -1.09
C LEU A 87 -1.52 15.41 -1.32
N PRO A 88 -2.01 14.99 -2.50
CA PRO A 88 -2.27 13.58 -2.78
C PRO A 88 -1.02 12.70 -2.61
N GLY A 89 -1.17 11.55 -1.97
CA GLY A 89 -0.09 10.56 -1.79
C GLY A 89 0.91 10.85 -0.67
N TYR A 90 0.77 11.97 0.05
CA TYR A 90 1.65 12.35 1.15
C TYR A 90 0.85 12.76 2.40
N ASP A 91 1.42 12.54 3.58
CA ASP A 91 0.95 13.21 4.80
C ASP A 91 1.51 14.64 4.81
N ALA A 92 0.92 15.47 3.93
CA ALA A 92 1.34 16.83 3.67
C ALA A 92 0.15 17.74 3.35
N ILE A 93 0.27 19.01 3.70
CA ILE A 93 -0.71 20.06 3.45
C ILE A 93 -0.07 21.22 2.72
N PHE A 94 -0.84 21.93 1.91
CA PHE A 94 -0.40 23.17 1.25
C PHE A 94 -1.49 24.25 1.31
N CYS A 95 -1.06 25.51 1.26
CA CYS A 95 -1.91 26.68 1.19
C CYS A 95 -1.63 27.43 -0.13
N PRO A 96 -2.57 27.41 -1.09
CA PRO A 96 -2.40 28.11 -2.37
C PRO A 96 -2.20 29.63 -2.22
N ASP A 97 -2.87 30.24 -1.22
CA ASP A 97 -2.82 31.69 -1.01
C ASP A 97 -1.42 32.19 -0.63
N THR A 98 -0.69 31.39 0.15
CA THR A 98 0.62 31.76 0.70
C THR A 98 1.78 31.12 -0.07
N GLY A 99 1.52 30.11 -0.90
CA GLY A 99 2.58 29.32 -1.52
C GLY A 99 3.33 28.42 -0.52
N GLU A 100 2.73 28.14 0.63
CA GLU A 100 3.34 27.31 1.68
C GLU A 100 2.91 25.85 1.56
N LEU A 101 3.85 24.95 1.82
CA LEU A 101 3.67 23.51 1.86
C LEU A 101 4.36 22.97 3.10
N GLU A 102 3.75 22.02 3.78
CA GLU A 102 4.37 21.32 4.91
C GLU A 102 4.11 19.82 4.82
N ALA A 103 5.18 19.01 4.89
CA ALA A 103 5.13 17.57 4.76
C ALA A 103 5.78 16.86 5.94
N LEU A 104 5.13 15.80 6.45
CA LEU A 104 5.69 14.97 7.52
C LEU A 104 6.88 14.14 7.06
N LEU A 105 7.86 13.99 7.97
CA LEU A 105 9.06 13.19 7.74
C LEU A 105 9.09 11.93 8.61
N ARG A 106 9.76 10.90 8.08
CA ARG A 106 10.14 9.68 8.78
C ARG A 106 11.64 9.45 8.66
N GLN A 107 12.19 8.67 9.60
CA GLN A 107 13.56 8.19 9.53
C GLN A 107 13.60 6.88 8.74
N LEU A 108 14.50 6.79 7.75
CA LEU A 108 14.75 5.57 7.00
C LEU A 108 15.59 4.60 7.84
N GLY A 109 15.38 3.29 7.67
CA GLY A 109 16.05 2.24 8.45
C GLY A 109 15.58 2.10 9.91
N SER A 110 14.56 2.86 10.31
CA SER A 110 13.91 2.75 11.62
C SER A 110 12.58 2.01 11.49
N THR A 111 12.27 1.13 12.44
CA THR A 111 10.95 0.49 12.56
C THR A 111 9.86 1.48 12.99
N LEU A 112 10.25 2.58 13.63
CA LEU A 112 9.35 3.66 14.00
C LEU A 112 9.04 4.53 12.78
N GLN A 113 7.76 4.77 12.52
CA GLN A 113 7.26 5.73 11.51
C GLN A 113 7.57 7.20 11.85
N GLN A 114 8.29 7.45 12.95
CA GLN A 114 8.66 8.77 13.43
C GLN A 114 10.18 8.88 13.52
N VAL A 115 10.71 10.09 13.32
CA VAL A 115 12.10 10.40 13.61
C VAL A 115 12.33 10.29 15.12
N SER A 116 13.29 9.48 15.57
CA SER A 116 13.56 9.27 17.00
C SER A 116 13.98 10.57 17.70
N LEU A 117 13.69 10.75 19.00
CA LEU A 117 14.09 11.96 19.74
C LEU A 117 15.60 12.24 19.64
N VAL A 118 16.43 11.20 19.64
CA VAL A 118 17.89 11.32 19.47
C VAL A 118 18.23 11.85 18.08
N THR A 119 17.61 11.29 17.05
CA THR A 119 17.80 11.72 15.66
C THR A 119 17.32 13.16 15.47
N ARG A 120 16.17 13.54 16.06
CA ARG A 120 15.68 14.92 16.03
C ARG A 120 16.71 15.87 16.63
N ALA A 121 17.29 15.51 17.79
CA ALA A 121 18.25 16.37 18.47
C ALA A 121 19.53 16.56 17.67
N ARG A 122 19.94 15.54 16.90
CA ARG A 122 21.08 15.63 15.97
C ARG A 122 20.77 16.47 14.74
N LEU A 123 19.56 16.36 14.18
CA LEU A 123 19.14 17.09 12.98
C LEU A 123 18.89 18.57 13.24
N LEU A 124 18.19 18.87 14.33
CA LEU A 124 17.65 20.19 14.62
C LEU A 124 18.42 20.93 15.72
N GLY A 125 19.43 20.30 16.34
CA GLY A 125 20.04 20.81 17.55
C GLY A 125 19.08 20.86 18.75
N LYS A 126 19.60 21.30 19.90
CA LYS A 126 18.80 21.56 21.11
C LYS A 126 19.04 22.99 21.56
N SER A 127 17.97 23.71 21.90
CA SER A 127 18.04 24.94 22.68
C SER A 127 17.37 24.70 24.02
N GLU A 128 18.06 24.99 25.12
CA GLU A 128 17.46 24.99 26.46
C GLU A 128 17.06 26.41 26.84
N THR A 129 15.78 26.63 27.05
CA THR A 129 15.26 27.89 27.61
C THR A 129 14.37 27.56 28.80
N ARG A 130 14.76 28.03 30.00
CA ARG A 130 14.02 27.82 31.27
C ARG A 130 13.64 26.35 31.54
N GLY A 131 14.57 25.41 31.35
CA GLY A 131 14.35 23.99 31.64
C GLY A 131 13.45 23.24 30.65
N ARG A 132 12.99 23.90 29.57
CA ARG A 132 12.33 23.23 28.43
C ARG A 132 13.32 23.09 27.27
N VAL A 133 13.54 21.86 26.83
CA VAL A 133 14.31 21.57 25.60
C VAL A 133 13.41 21.87 24.41
N ARG A 134 13.73 22.92 23.65
CA ARG A 134 13.07 23.22 22.38
C ARG A 134 13.98 22.82 21.23
N MET A 135 13.44 22.03 20.31
CA MET A 135 14.12 21.69 19.06
C MET A 135 14.22 22.94 18.20
N GLN A 136 15.37 23.21 17.58
CA GLN A 136 15.50 24.33 16.65
C GLN A 136 14.94 23.96 15.27
N SER A 137 15.01 24.90 14.34
CA SER A 137 14.67 24.69 12.93
C SER A 137 15.95 24.83 12.11
N LEU A 138 16.16 23.94 11.14
CA LEU A 138 17.22 24.10 10.16
C LEU A 138 16.63 24.75 8.91
N GLU A 139 17.07 25.97 8.61
CA GLU A 139 16.63 26.75 7.47
C GLU A 139 17.65 26.68 6.35
N VAL A 140 17.18 26.41 5.13
CA VAL A 140 17.96 26.44 3.89
C VAL A 140 17.24 27.35 2.91
N THR A 141 17.93 28.39 2.45
CA THR A 141 17.38 29.39 1.53
C THR A 141 18.05 29.24 0.16
N GLY A 142 17.25 29.08 -0.89
CA GLY A 142 17.72 29.01 -2.28
C GLY A 142 17.71 30.37 -2.98
N GLU A 143 18.34 30.43 -4.15
CA GLU A 143 18.51 31.67 -4.94
C GLU A 143 17.18 32.30 -5.43
N ASN A 144 16.09 31.51 -5.51
CA ASN A 144 14.80 31.94 -6.07
C ASN A 144 13.75 32.33 -5.02
N SER A 145 14.14 32.79 -3.84
CA SER A 145 13.23 33.03 -2.69
C SER A 145 12.53 31.78 -2.16
N THR A 146 12.85 30.60 -2.69
CA THR A 146 12.39 29.32 -2.14
C THR A 146 13.09 29.09 -0.81
N LYS A 147 12.28 28.91 0.23
CA LYS A 147 12.75 28.63 1.59
C LYS A 147 12.33 27.23 2.00
N ALA A 148 13.27 26.42 2.47
CA ALA A 148 13.01 25.10 3.02
C ALA A 148 13.44 25.08 4.50
N ILE A 149 12.56 24.59 5.37
CA ILE A 149 12.77 24.56 6.82
C ILE A 149 12.49 23.16 7.33
N LEU A 150 13.49 22.52 7.92
CA LEU A 150 13.28 21.32 8.73
C LEU A 150 12.96 21.77 10.16
N GLN A 151 11.80 21.38 10.68
CA GLN A 151 11.31 21.84 11.98
C GLN A 151 10.42 20.79 12.64
N PRO A 152 10.07 20.95 13.93
CA PRO A 152 8.90 20.26 14.48
C PRO A 152 7.65 20.61 13.68
N GLU A 153 6.71 19.67 13.54
CA GLU A 153 5.46 19.91 12.83
C GLU A 153 4.70 21.13 13.39
N SER A 154 4.05 21.88 12.50
CA SER A 154 3.21 23.01 12.90
C SER A 154 1.94 22.55 13.62
N SER A 155 1.33 23.46 14.39
CA SER A 155 0.02 23.22 15.03
C SER A 155 -1.06 22.86 14.00
N VAL A 156 -1.01 23.48 12.82
CA VAL A 156 -1.93 23.21 11.71
C VAL A 156 -1.78 21.76 11.24
N LEU A 157 -0.55 21.34 10.89
CA LEU A 157 -0.29 19.98 10.42
C LEU A 157 -0.62 18.93 11.49
N SER A 158 -0.26 19.20 12.74
CA SER A 158 -0.55 18.33 13.89
C SER A 158 -2.05 18.08 14.05
N ALA A 159 -2.86 19.13 13.95
CA ALA A 159 -4.30 19.04 14.16
C ALA A 159 -5.02 18.42 12.95
N LEU A 160 -4.54 18.65 11.73
CA LEU A 160 -5.10 18.03 10.51
C LEU A 160 -4.77 16.53 10.38
N LEU A 161 -3.66 16.08 10.96
CA LEU A 161 -3.24 14.67 10.88
C LEU A 161 -3.50 13.86 12.16
N ALA A 162 -3.97 14.51 13.23
CA ALA A 162 -4.30 13.91 14.53
C ALA A 162 -3.18 13.00 15.09
N ARG A 163 -1.91 13.33 14.83
CA ARG A 163 -0.75 12.52 15.22
C ARG A 163 0.30 13.39 15.88
N PRO A 164 0.61 13.19 17.17
CA PRO A 164 1.52 14.09 17.87
C PRO A 164 2.99 13.86 17.54
N SER A 165 3.70 14.98 17.55
CA SER A 165 5.15 15.18 17.67
C SER A 165 5.95 14.50 16.58
N ARG A 166 6.07 15.11 15.40
CA ARG A 166 6.97 14.69 14.31
C ARG A 166 7.84 15.83 13.80
N VAL A 167 8.83 15.49 12.97
CA VAL A 167 9.60 16.46 12.19
C VAL A 167 8.88 16.64 10.86
N SER A 168 8.77 17.88 10.39
CA SER A 168 8.24 18.24 9.09
C SER A 168 9.27 18.99 8.25
N LEU A 169 9.05 18.98 6.94
CA LEU A 169 9.69 19.87 5.99
C LEU A 169 8.66 20.91 5.56
N LYS A 170 8.87 22.17 5.94
CA LYS A 170 8.09 23.32 5.46
C LYS A 170 8.82 23.95 4.27
N ILE A 171 8.12 24.16 3.17
CA ILE A 171 8.59 24.82 1.96
C ILE A 171 7.72 26.04 1.71
N SER A 172 8.33 27.20 1.54
CA SER A 172 7.66 28.43 1.11
C SER A 172 8.16 28.79 -0.28
N GLN A 173 7.27 28.74 -1.26
CA GLN A 173 7.55 29.14 -2.64
C GLN A 173 6.35 29.92 -3.20
N PRO A 174 6.47 31.26 -3.31
CA PRO A 174 5.39 32.08 -3.85
C PRO A 174 5.03 31.70 -5.29
N GLY A 175 3.76 31.87 -5.65
CA GLY A 175 3.25 31.68 -7.02
C GLY A 175 2.82 30.26 -7.39
N LEU A 176 2.91 29.30 -6.46
CA LEU A 176 2.36 27.96 -6.66
C LEU A 176 0.86 27.93 -6.32
N THR A 177 0.06 27.35 -7.21
CA THR A 177 -1.41 27.32 -7.02
C THR A 177 -2.00 25.92 -7.11
N SER A 178 -1.37 25.03 -7.88
CA SER A 178 -1.89 23.68 -8.14
C SER A 178 -1.18 22.61 -7.32
N ALA A 179 -1.92 21.57 -6.94
CA ALA A 179 -1.36 20.42 -6.20
C ALA A 179 -0.19 19.75 -6.95
N GLU A 180 -0.24 19.68 -8.28
CA GLU A 180 0.81 19.09 -9.11
C GLU A 180 2.11 19.91 -9.05
N GLU A 181 2.02 21.24 -9.05
CA GLU A 181 3.18 22.11 -8.89
C GLU A 181 3.82 21.94 -7.50
N PHE A 182 3.00 21.93 -6.44
CA PHE A 182 3.48 21.67 -5.08
C PHE A 182 4.14 20.30 -4.95
N GLU A 183 3.56 19.25 -5.56
CA GLU A 183 4.15 17.92 -5.57
C GLU A 183 5.52 17.90 -6.25
N LYS A 184 5.64 18.51 -7.43
CA LYS A 184 6.91 18.60 -8.18
C LYS A 184 7.98 19.29 -7.35
N VAL A 185 7.64 20.40 -6.69
CA VAL A 185 8.55 21.15 -5.82
C VAL A 185 8.95 20.33 -4.60
N LEU A 186 7.98 19.69 -3.93
CA LEU A 186 8.23 18.83 -2.76
C LEU A 186 9.21 17.72 -3.10
N VAL A 187 8.95 16.95 -4.16
CA VAL A 187 9.77 15.80 -4.56
C VAL A 187 11.17 16.25 -4.95
N LYS A 188 11.28 17.31 -5.76
CA LYS A 188 12.59 17.82 -6.21
C LYS A 188 13.45 18.30 -5.04
N LEU A 189 12.89 19.13 -4.16
CA LEU A 189 13.63 19.69 -3.02
C LEU A 189 13.93 18.64 -1.95
N SER A 190 12.96 17.80 -1.59
CA SER A 190 13.16 16.76 -0.58
C SER A 190 14.22 15.76 -1.01
N ASN A 191 14.23 15.32 -2.27
CA ASN A 191 15.27 14.41 -2.77
C ASN A 191 16.68 15.01 -2.64
N ALA A 192 16.86 16.26 -3.08
CA ALA A 192 18.15 16.93 -2.99
C ALA A 192 18.58 17.17 -1.54
N LEU A 193 17.67 17.69 -0.70
CA LEU A 193 17.95 18.02 0.69
C LEU A 193 18.21 16.76 1.53
N PHE A 194 17.38 15.72 1.38
CA PHE A 194 17.53 14.50 2.18
C PHE A 194 18.78 13.73 1.81
N PHE A 195 19.14 13.69 0.52
CA PHE A 195 20.42 13.11 0.08
C PHE A 195 21.60 13.86 0.71
N GLN A 196 21.56 15.19 0.72
CA GLN A 196 22.60 15.99 1.37
C GLN A 196 22.66 15.74 2.89
N VAL A 197 21.51 15.70 3.58
CA VAL A 197 21.44 15.39 5.01
C VAL A 197 22.01 13.99 5.30
N GLU A 198 21.63 12.99 4.51
CA GLU A 198 22.15 11.63 4.65
C GLU A 198 23.67 11.59 4.42
N HIS A 199 24.15 12.23 3.35
CA HIS A 199 25.58 12.24 3.02
C HIS A 199 26.43 12.93 4.09
N LEU A 200 25.93 14.01 4.71
CA LEU A 200 26.67 14.78 5.71
C LEU A 200 26.54 14.23 7.14
N SER A 201 25.42 13.57 7.47
CA SER A 201 25.10 13.18 8.85
C SER A 201 24.89 11.68 9.08
N GLY A 202 24.78 10.89 8.00
CA GLY A 202 24.39 9.47 8.05
C GLY A 202 22.91 9.25 8.40
N ILE A 203 22.10 10.30 8.49
CA ILE A 203 20.69 10.22 8.84
C ILE A 203 19.84 10.19 7.57
N GLY A 204 19.30 9.02 7.24
CA GLY A 204 18.33 8.86 6.16
C GLY A 204 16.95 9.44 6.52
N LEU A 205 16.47 10.38 5.72
CA LEU A 205 15.13 10.98 5.84
C LEU A 205 14.25 10.59 4.66
N GLY A 206 12.94 10.49 4.90
CA GLY A 206 11.97 10.29 3.84
C GLY A 206 10.63 10.96 4.14
N LEU A 207 9.87 11.24 3.10
CA LEU A 207 8.50 11.75 3.23
C LEU A 207 7.58 10.64 3.76
N VAL A 208 6.68 10.99 4.67
CA VAL A 208 5.59 10.09 5.08
C VAL A 208 4.57 10.04 3.96
N ARG A 209 4.31 8.83 3.47
CA ARG A 209 3.32 8.57 2.43
C ARG A 209 1.94 8.45 3.06
N HIS A 210 0.97 9.17 2.50
CA HIS A 210 -0.41 8.91 2.84
C HIS A 210 -0.86 7.68 2.06
N ARG A 211 -1.30 6.66 2.78
CA ARG A 211 -2.01 5.55 2.20
C ARG A 211 -3.44 5.66 2.67
N PRO A 212 -4.41 5.75 1.75
CA PRO A 212 -5.79 5.46 2.11
C PRO A 212 -5.74 4.12 2.83
N GLN A 213 -6.23 4.04 4.07
CA GLN A 213 -6.44 2.72 4.64
C GLN A 213 -7.37 2.00 3.65
N PRO A 214 -6.99 0.84 3.10
CA PRO A 214 -7.97 0.03 2.42
C PRO A 214 -9.02 -0.34 3.46
N ALA A 215 -10.17 0.34 3.41
CA ALA A 215 -11.41 -0.19 3.94
C ALA A 215 -12.07 -0.99 2.81
N PRO A 216 -12.71 -2.13 3.11
CA PRO A 216 -13.08 -2.56 4.44
C PRO A 216 -11.96 -3.39 5.06
N ARG A 217 -11.89 -3.39 6.40
CA ARG A 217 -11.47 -4.58 7.14
C ARG A 217 -12.06 -5.75 6.37
N SER A 218 -11.24 -6.56 5.65
CA SER A 218 -11.64 -7.91 5.25
C SER A 218 -12.44 -8.39 6.43
N LYS A 219 -13.76 -8.66 6.26
CA LYS A 219 -14.63 -9.06 7.35
C LYS A 219 -13.86 -10.15 8.05
N GLN A 220 -13.12 -9.78 9.09
CA GLN A 220 -12.21 -10.69 9.74
C GLN A 220 -13.25 -11.52 10.39
N SER A 221 -13.47 -12.69 9.78
CA SER A 221 -14.45 -13.62 10.27
C SER A 221 -14.19 -13.63 11.75
N ARG A 222 -15.18 -13.22 12.56
CA ARG A 222 -15.07 -13.20 14.02
C ARG A 222 -15.02 -14.65 14.54
N THR A 223 -14.48 -15.55 13.72
CA THR A 223 -14.07 -16.89 14.02
C THR A 223 -13.14 -16.78 15.20
N ASN A 224 -13.64 -17.26 16.32
CA ASN A 224 -12.83 -17.47 17.48
C ASN A 224 -11.71 -18.44 17.09
N LEU A 225 -10.48 -17.92 16.95
CA LEU A 225 -9.34 -18.73 16.51
C LEU A 225 -9.11 -19.90 17.46
N ALA A 226 -9.41 -19.74 18.76
CA ALA A 226 -9.27 -20.81 19.74
C ALA A 226 -10.19 -22.02 19.44
N GLU A 227 -11.31 -21.82 18.74
CA GLU A 227 -12.25 -22.89 18.38
C GLU A 227 -11.89 -23.58 17.06
N VAL A 228 -11.13 -22.92 16.19
CA VAL A 228 -10.86 -23.42 14.82
C VAL A 228 -9.41 -23.81 14.60
N ILE A 229 -8.46 -23.25 15.37
CA ILE A 229 -7.06 -23.59 15.23
C ILE A 229 -6.81 -25.02 15.69
N GLN A 230 -6.13 -25.79 14.83
CA GLN A 230 -5.77 -27.17 15.09
C GLN A 230 -4.25 -27.33 15.02
N PHE A 231 -3.75 -28.41 15.62
CA PHE A 231 -2.35 -28.77 15.46
C PHE A 231 -2.05 -29.01 13.96
N PRO A 232 -0.93 -28.49 13.41
CA PRO A 232 -0.62 -28.63 12.00
C PRO A 232 -0.55 -30.09 11.54
N THR A 233 -1.25 -30.42 10.46
CA THR A 233 -1.22 -31.73 9.83
C THR A 233 -0.34 -31.78 8.58
N MET A 234 0.01 -30.61 8.06
CA MET A 234 0.82 -30.44 6.85
C MET A 234 2.05 -29.59 7.16
N GLU A 235 3.15 -29.88 6.49
CA GLU A 235 4.36 -29.06 6.45
C GLU A 235 4.55 -28.43 5.06
N TYR A 236 5.28 -27.32 5.04
CA TYR A 236 5.56 -26.53 3.85
C TYR A 236 7.06 -26.38 3.68
N ASP A 237 7.54 -26.32 2.43
CA ASP A 237 8.95 -26.12 2.14
C ASP A 237 9.47 -24.82 2.79
N GLU A 238 10.62 -24.91 3.46
CA GLU A 238 11.20 -23.82 4.27
C GLU A 238 11.45 -22.53 3.46
N ALA A 239 12.00 -22.66 2.26
CA ALA A 239 12.34 -21.52 1.42
C ALA A 239 11.10 -20.73 0.95
N PRO A 240 10.10 -21.32 0.28
CA PRO A 240 8.92 -20.59 -0.18
C PRO A 240 8.04 -20.12 0.99
N ILE A 241 7.93 -20.85 2.10
CA ILE A 241 7.16 -20.34 3.25
C ILE A 241 7.84 -19.13 3.90
N SER A 242 9.18 -19.10 3.95
CA SER A 242 9.94 -17.93 4.43
C SER A 242 9.73 -16.71 3.53
N LEU A 243 9.73 -16.90 2.20
CA LEU A 243 9.42 -15.84 1.23
C LEU A 243 7.98 -15.34 1.35
N TYR A 244 7.03 -16.23 1.62
CA TYR A 244 5.64 -15.85 1.90
C TYR A 244 5.53 -14.95 3.12
N TRP A 245 6.21 -15.30 4.22
CA TRP A 245 6.26 -14.46 5.42
C TRP A 245 6.99 -13.14 5.17
N TYR A 246 8.05 -13.14 4.36
CA TYR A 246 8.73 -11.93 3.95
C TYR A 246 7.79 -10.97 3.21
N GLY A 247 7.01 -11.46 2.24
CA GLY A 247 5.97 -10.69 1.56
C GLY A 247 4.87 -10.19 2.49
N ARG A 248 4.49 -10.99 3.50
CA ARG A 248 3.51 -10.58 4.53
C ARG A 248 4.03 -9.42 5.38
N ASN A 249 5.32 -9.43 5.72
CA ASN A 249 5.99 -8.40 6.50
C ASN A 249 6.32 -7.14 5.67
N ALA A 250 6.43 -7.25 4.35
CA ALA A 250 6.62 -6.14 3.42
C ALA A 250 5.34 -5.31 3.17
N SER A 251 4.35 -5.39 4.07
CA SER A 251 3.12 -4.61 3.98
C SER A 251 3.43 -3.12 3.87
N GLY A 252 2.89 -2.47 2.84
CA GLY A 252 3.21 -1.09 2.54
C GLY A 252 4.54 -0.90 1.81
N ILE A 253 5.06 -1.93 1.15
CA ILE A 253 6.11 -1.80 0.13
C ILE A 253 5.63 -2.60 -1.09
N PRO A 254 4.68 -2.06 -1.89
CA PRO A 254 3.92 -2.86 -2.86
C PRO A 254 4.77 -3.66 -3.84
N LEU A 255 5.82 -3.02 -4.39
CA LEU A 255 6.73 -3.68 -5.34
C LEU A 255 7.47 -4.86 -4.69
N LEU A 256 7.98 -4.67 -3.48
CA LEU A 256 8.68 -5.72 -2.74
C LEU A 256 7.72 -6.85 -2.35
N GLN A 257 6.52 -6.49 -1.89
CA GLN A 257 5.49 -7.44 -1.51
C GLN A 257 5.07 -8.31 -2.69
N PHE A 258 4.84 -7.70 -3.86
CA PHE A 258 4.56 -8.43 -5.09
C PHE A 258 5.70 -9.37 -5.48
N LEU A 259 6.95 -8.88 -5.49
CA LEU A 259 8.11 -9.69 -5.84
C LEU A 259 8.35 -10.85 -4.87
N ALA A 260 8.19 -10.62 -3.57
CA ALA A 260 8.33 -11.68 -2.57
C ALA A 260 7.33 -12.81 -2.79
N TYR A 261 6.07 -12.47 -3.10
CA TYR A 261 5.07 -13.48 -3.46
C TYR A 261 5.36 -14.12 -4.83
N TYR A 262 5.80 -13.36 -5.82
CA TYR A 262 6.20 -13.92 -7.11
C TYR A 262 7.30 -14.97 -6.97
N GLN A 263 8.29 -14.72 -6.11
CA GLN A 263 9.39 -15.66 -5.84
C GLN A 263 8.92 -16.97 -5.19
N VAL A 264 7.81 -16.95 -4.43
CA VAL A 264 7.17 -18.19 -3.95
C VAL A 264 6.70 -19.04 -5.13
N LEU A 265 6.06 -18.42 -6.13
CA LEU A 265 5.62 -19.13 -7.34
C LEU A 265 6.80 -19.65 -8.14
N GLU A 266 7.84 -18.82 -8.31
CA GLU A 266 9.06 -19.13 -9.06
C GLU A 266 9.81 -20.35 -8.50
N TYR A 267 9.84 -20.51 -7.17
CA TYR A 267 10.43 -21.67 -6.52
C TYR A 267 9.86 -23.00 -7.06
N TYR A 268 8.56 -23.02 -7.38
CA TYR A 268 7.87 -24.22 -7.85
C TYR A 268 7.84 -24.40 -9.37
N TYR A 269 8.36 -23.44 -10.15
CA TYR A 269 8.43 -23.55 -11.62
C TYR A 269 9.06 -24.86 -12.09
N PRO A 270 10.24 -25.29 -11.60
CA PRO A 270 10.86 -26.52 -12.08
C PRO A 270 10.01 -27.78 -11.78
N VAL A 271 9.26 -27.78 -10.68
CA VAL A 271 8.43 -28.92 -10.25
C VAL A 271 7.27 -29.09 -11.23
N TYR A 272 6.50 -28.03 -11.45
CA TYR A 272 5.27 -28.11 -12.22
C TYR A 272 5.51 -28.08 -13.74
N SER A 273 6.52 -27.38 -14.22
CA SER A 273 6.92 -27.45 -15.64
C SER A 273 7.40 -28.84 -16.02
N LYS A 274 8.17 -29.52 -15.15
CA LYS A 274 8.57 -30.91 -15.38
C LYS A 274 7.37 -31.86 -15.34
N ALA A 275 6.43 -31.65 -14.41
CA ALA A 275 5.21 -32.45 -14.34
C ALA A 275 4.36 -32.32 -15.62
N GLU A 276 4.16 -31.09 -16.11
CA GLU A 276 3.45 -30.82 -17.36
C GLU A 276 4.16 -31.45 -18.56
N ALA A 277 5.48 -31.28 -18.67
CA ALA A 277 6.29 -31.86 -19.73
C ALA A 277 6.18 -33.39 -19.76
N ASN A 278 6.24 -34.04 -18.59
CA ASN A 278 6.05 -35.48 -18.48
C ASN A 278 4.67 -35.92 -18.96
N ARG A 279 3.60 -35.16 -18.69
CA ARG A 279 2.26 -35.46 -19.21
C ARG A 279 2.20 -35.32 -20.72
N ARG A 280 2.77 -34.25 -21.28
CA ARG A 280 2.82 -34.03 -22.74
C ARG A 280 3.62 -35.13 -23.44
N VAL A 281 4.78 -35.52 -22.90
CA VAL A 281 5.57 -36.67 -23.38
C VAL A 281 4.74 -37.95 -23.35
N ARG A 282 4.10 -38.26 -22.22
CA ARG A 282 3.23 -39.45 -22.09
C ARG A 282 2.07 -39.42 -23.09
N HIS A 283 1.53 -38.24 -23.39
CA HIS A 283 0.45 -38.10 -24.37
C HIS A 283 0.95 -38.43 -25.79
N VAL A 284 2.07 -37.83 -26.21
CA VAL A 284 2.70 -38.11 -27.52
C VAL A 284 3.02 -39.60 -27.67
N LEU A 285 3.59 -40.24 -26.64
CA LEU A 285 3.90 -41.67 -26.67
C LEU A 285 2.66 -42.58 -26.75
N LYS A 286 1.48 -42.08 -26.35
CA LYS A 286 0.20 -42.81 -26.42
C LYS A 286 -0.56 -42.55 -27.72
N GLU A 287 -0.12 -41.59 -28.55
CA GLU A 287 -0.77 -41.34 -29.83
C GLU A 287 -0.60 -42.58 -30.73
N PRO A 288 -1.69 -43.16 -31.29
CA PRO A 288 -1.60 -44.37 -32.13
C PRO A 288 -0.71 -44.22 -33.37
N GLY A 289 -0.48 -42.99 -33.81
CA GLY A 289 0.39 -42.67 -34.94
C GLY A 289 1.86 -42.48 -34.60
N PHE A 290 2.24 -42.50 -33.31
CA PHE A 290 3.62 -42.29 -32.90
C PHE A 290 4.51 -43.48 -33.27
N ARG A 291 5.62 -43.21 -33.94
CA ARG A 291 6.58 -44.21 -34.38
C ARG A 291 7.99 -43.86 -33.92
N ALA A 292 8.54 -44.69 -33.04
CA ALA A 292 9.88 -44.49 -32.49
C ALA A 292 11.02 -44.59 -33.54
N ASP A 293 10.74 -45.20 -34.69
CA ASP A 293 11.67 -45.34 -35.80
C ASP A 293 11.61 -44.18 -36.81
N ARG A 294 10.71 -43.21 -36.61
CA ARG A 294 10.55 -42.05 -37.50
C ARG A 294 11.18 -40.80 -36.89
N ASP A 295 12.20 -40.26 -37.56
CA ASP A 295 12.92 -39.06 -37.10
C ASP A 295 12.00 -37.86 -36.83
N ALA A 296 10.91 -37.71 -37.59
CA ALA A 296 9.93 -36.64 -37.36
C ALA A 296 9.23 -36.76 -35.99
N ASP A 297 8.89 -37.98 -35.57
CA ASP A 297 8.19 -38.24 -34.31
C ASP A 297 9.18 -38.13 -33.13
N VAL A 298 10.43 -38.57 -33.33
CA VAL A 298 11.52 -38.37 -32.36
C VAL A 298 11.82 -36.88 -32.18
N ASN A 299 11.88 -36.10 -33.26
CA ASN A 299 12.09 -34.65 -33.19
C ASN A 299 10.92 -33.92 -32.52
N ARG A 300 9.67 -34.34 -32.75
CA ARG A 300 8.49 -33.81 -32.03
C ARG A 300 8.62 -34.07 -30.53
N LEU A 301 9.04 -35.27 -30.13
CA LEU A 301 9.26 -35.63 -28.73
C LEU A 301 10.40 -34.80 -28.10
N LEU A 302 11.52 -34.65 -28.80
CA LEU A 302 12.65 -33.81 -28.36
C LEU A 302 12.24 -32.35 -28.22
N GLY A 303 11.37 -31.83 -29.10
CA GLY A 303 10.81 -30.48 -28.98
C GLY A 303 10.02 -30.27 -27.70
N VAL A 304 9.20 -31.24 -27.28
CA VAL A 304 8.47 -31.19 -26.01
C VAL A 304 9.44 -31.17 -24.82
N ILE A 305 10.52 -31.95 -24.88
CA ILE A 305 11.52 -32.02 -23.81
C ILE A 305 12.36 -30.74 -23.75
N GLN A 306 12.75 -30.18 -24.90
CA GLN A 306 13.53 -28.95 -24.98
C GLN A 306 12.73 -27.74 -24.49
N ALA A 307 11.44 -27.65 -24.85
CA ALA A 307 10.52 -26.65 -24.33
C ALA A 307 10.34 -26.71 -22.80
N ALA A 308 10.62 -27.84 -22.18
CA ALA A 308 10.52 -28.04 -20.73
C ALA A 308 11.83 -27.89 -19.95
N ARG A 309 12.98 -27.85 -20.65
CA ARG A 309 14.32 -27.80 -20.02
C ARG A 309 14.90 -26.39 -19.89
N GLY A 310 14.15 -25.36 -20.24
CA GLY A 310 14.39 -23.98 -19.83
C GLY A 310 15.80 -23.44 -20.05
N GLY A 311 16.05 -22.94 -21.26
CA GLY A 311 17.27 -22.22 -21.61
C GLY A 311 16.99 -20.86 -22.25
N GLY A 312 16.24 -19.98 -21.57
CA GLY A 312 16.06 -18.59 -22.00
C GLY A 312 14.77 -17.92 -21.53
N PHE A 313 14.80 -16.58 -21.52
CA PHE A 313 13.77 -15.59 -21.16
C PHE A 313 12.32 -15.89 -21.59
N PHE A 314 12.11 -16.72 -22.61
CA PHE A 314 10.79 -17.14 -23.08
C PHE A 314 10.13 -18.24 -22.21
N ASP A 315 10.86 -18.89 -21.30
CA ASP A 315 10.35 -20.02 -20.51
C ASP A 315 9.57 -19.59 -19.27
N GLU A 316 9.95 -18.48 -18.63
CA GLU A 316 9.37 -18.06 -17.33
C GLU A 316 7.84 -17.89 -17.37
N ARG A 317 7.33 -17.27 -18.43
CA ARG A 317 5.88 -17.10 -18.64
C ARG A 317 5.16 -18.44 -18.75
N ALA A 318 5.75 -19.40 -19.46
CA ALA A 318 5.19 -20.74 -19.62
C ALA A 318 5.26 -21.52 -18.30
N GLN A 319 6.36 -21.39 -17.55
CA GLN A 319 6.54 -22.01 -16.24
C GLN A 319 5.54 -21.49 -15.19
N LEU A 320 5.29 -20.17 -15.17
CA LEU A 320 4.25 -19.58 -14.34
C LEU A 320 2.87 -20.14 -14.71
N SER A 321 2.54 -20.18 -16.00
CA SER A 321 1.26 -20.73 -16.47
C SER A 321 1.09 -22.19 -16.06
N ALA A 322 2.11 -23.02 -16.24
CA ALA A 322 2.10 -24.43 -15.84
C ALA A 322 1.89 -24.60 -14.33
N THR A 323 2.58 -23.80 -13.52
CA THR A 323 2.48 -23.81 -12.06
C THR A 323 1.07 -23.44 -11.60
N LEU A 324 0.50 -22.35 -12.13
CA LEU A 324 -0.83 -21.92 -11.73
C LEU A 324 -1.92 -22.88 -12.20
N LYS A 325 -1.80 -23.44 -13.42
CA LYS A 325 -2.75 -24.45 -13.93
C LYS A 325 -2.79 -25.71 -13.11
N GLU A 326 -1.68 -26.08 -12.48
CA GLU A 326 -1.66 -27.25 -11.59
C GLU A 326 -2.31 -26.96 -10.24
N CYS A 327 -2.13 -25.75 -9.70
CA CYS A 327 -2.42 -25.45 -8.30
C CYS A 327 -3.74 -24.71 -8.07
N LEU A 328 -4.28 -24.02 -9.08
CA LEU A 328 -5.49 -23.21 -8.95
C LEU A 328 -6.70 -23.92 -9.58
N ASP A 329 -7.81 -23.90 -8.86
CA ASP A 329 -9.13 -24.26 -9.39
C ASP A 329 -9.84 -23.04 -9.97
N GLU A 330 -10.48 -23.20 -11.14
CA GLU A 330 -11.14 -22.08 -11.80
C GLU A 330 -12.40 -21.61 -11.06
N GLY A 331 -13.15 -22.53 -10.43
CA GLY A 331 -14.34 -22.21 -9.64
C GLY A 331 -13.99 -21.39 -8.40
N GLU A 332 -13.02 -21.87 -7.63
CA GLU A 332 -12.52 -21.14 -6.44
C GLU A 332 -11.94 -19.77 -6.81
N LEU A 333 -11.30 -19.65 -7.97
CA LEU A 333 -10.76 -18.39 -8.46
C LEU A 333 -11.89 -17.40 -8.80
N ARG A 334 -13.00 -17.87 -9.38
CA ARG A 334 -14.19 -17.03 -9.61
C ARG A 334 -14.81 -16.57 -8.29
N GLU A 335 -14.89 -17.44 -7.30
CA GLU A 335 -15.35 -17.08 -5.94
C GLU A 335 -14.43 -16.05 -5.29
N PHE A 336 -13.10 -16.24 -5.42
CA PHE A 336 -12.12 -15.26 -4.94
C PHE A 336 -12.37 -13.88 -5.56
N PHE A 337 -12.60 -13.77 -6.87
CA PHE A 337 -12.91 -12.47 -7.47
C PHE A 337 -14.28 -11.93 -7.04
N ALA A 338 -15.30 -12.78 -6.90
CA ALA A 338 -16.66 -12.36 -6.54
C ALA A 338 -16.85 -11.99 -5.06
N ALA A 339 -15.95 -12.42 -4.17
CA ALA A 339 -16.07 -12.16 -2.73
C ALA A 339 -15.90 -10.68 -2.33
N ASP A 340 -15.51 -9.81 -3.26
CA ASP A 340 -15.33 -8.38 -3.04
C ASP A 340 -15.61 -7.62 -4.35
N GLU A 341 -16.59 -6.73 -4.34
CA GLU A 341 -17.02 -5.98 -5.53
C GLU A 341 -15.95 -5.00 -6.02
N ASP A 342 -15.16 -4.39 -5.13
CA ASP A 342 -14.07 -3.48 -5.53
C ASP A 342 -12.94 -4.26 -6.20
N ARG A 343 -12.59 -5.44 -5.65
CA ARG A 343 -11.64 -6.35 -6.28
C ARG A 343 -12.13 -6.80 -7.66
N LYS A 344 -13.41 -7.18 -7.79
CA LYS A 344 -14.00 -7.57 -9.07
C LYS A 344 -13.95 -6.43 -10.09
N ALA A 345 -14.35 -5.23 -9.68
CA ALA A 345 -14.33 -4.04 -10.53
C ALA A 345 -12.90 -3.66 -10.96
N TRP A 346 -11.90 -3.93 -10.13
CA TRP A 346 -10.49 -3.71 -10.47
C TRP A 346 -10.03 -4.56 -11.67
N PHE A 347 -10.31 -5.86 -11.65
CA PHE A 347 -9.79 -6.79 -12.66
C PHE A 347 -10.51 -6.75 -14.02
N ILE A 348 -11.73 -6.22 -14.08
CA ILE A 348 -12.50 -6.08 -15.33
C ILE A 348 -12.05 -4.85 -16.14
N LYS A 349 -11.33 -3.89 -15.52
CA LYS A 349 -10.84 -2.70 -16.22
C LYS A 349 -9.92 -3.08 -17.37
N SER A 350 -10.29 -2.62 -18.58
CA SER A 350 -9.48 -2.81 -19.78
C SER A 350 -8.08 -2.20 -19.62
N GLU A 351 -7.13 -2.63 -20.43
CA GLU A 351 -5.74 -2.14 -20.39
C GLU A 351 -5.64 -0.61 -20.48
N LYS A 352 -6.50 0.02 -21.30
CA LYS A 352 -6.57 1.49 -21.44
C LYS A 352 -7.13 2.19 -20.20
N GLN A 353 -7.97 1.52 -19.43
CA GLN A 353 -8.57 2.04 -18.21
C GLN A 353 -7.74 1.70 -16.96
N SER A 354 -6.89 0.68 -17.05
CA SER A 354 -6.03 0.23 -15.97
C SER A 354 -4.89 1.23 -15.77
N VAL A 355 -4.71 1.68 -14.53
CA VAL A 355 -3.59 2.57 -14.15
C VAL A 355 -2.25 1.87 -14.40
N LEU A 356 -2.20 0.55 -14.26
CA LEU A 356 -1.02 -0.27 -14.49
C LEU A 356 -0.74 -0.54 -15.99
N LYS A 357 -1.71 -0.23 -16.88
CA LYS A 357 -1.70 -0.62 -18.31
C LYS A 357 -1.39 -2.11 -18.48
N VAL A 358 -2.20 -2.95 -17.85
CA VAL A 358 -2.12 -4.42 -17.92
C VAL A 358 -3.47 -4.99 -18.34
N ARG A 359 -3.45 -6.20 -18.89
CA ARG A 359 -4.65 -6.86 -19.42
C ARG A 359 -5.73 -7.09 -18.35
N ALA A 360 -6.98 -6.94 -18.77
CA ALA A 360 -8.16 -7.28 -17.96
C ALA A 360 -8.32 -8.79 -17.84
N ILE A 361 -8.90 -9.25 -16.73
CA ILE A 361 -9.32 -10.63 -16.58
C ILE A 361 -10.80 -10.73 -16.99
N PRO A 362 -11.17 -11.57 -17.97
CA PRO A 362 -12.53 -11.66 -18.49
C PRO A 362 -13.46 -12.44 -17.55
N LEU A 363 -13.74 -11.89 -16.37
CA LEU A 363 -14.55 -12.55 -15.32
C LEU A 363 -15.97 -12.91 -15.76
N ASN A 364 -16.51 -12.17 -16.75
CA ASN A 364 -17.86 -12.39 -17.28
C ASN A 364 -17.92 -13.44 -18.40
N ASP A 365 -16.76 -13.91 -18.89
CA ASP A 365 -16.70 -14.96 -19.90
C ASP A 365 -16.52 -16.32 -19.22
N SER A 366 -17.53 -17.18 -19.32
CA SER A 366 -17.49 -18.54 -18.79
C SER A 366 -16.65 -19.51 -19.64
N ARG A 367 -16.23 -19.10 -20.85
CA ARG A 367 -15.39 -19.91 -21.74
C ARG A 367 -13.92 -19.53 -21.68
N ALA A 368 -13.57 -18.43 -21.03
CA ALA A 368 -12.20 -17.97 -20.91
C ALA A 368 -11.42 -18.82 -19.91
N ASP A 369 -10.20 -19.20 -20.26
CA ASP A 369 -9.24 -19.83 -19.34
C ASP A 369 -8.72 -18.78 -18.35
N LEU A 370 -9.41 -18.64 -17.22
CA LEU A 370 -9.08 -17.63 -16.22
C LEU A 370 -7.69 -17.81 -15.63
N VAL A 371 -7.23 -19.06 -15.46
CA VAL A 371 -5.93 -19.33 -14.87
C VAL A 371 -4.81 -18.84 -15.79
N SER A 372 -4.96 -19.03 -17.10
CA SER A 372 -4.03 -18.45 -18.10
C SER A 372 -4.04 -16.92 -18.09
N GLU A 373 -5.21 -16.29 -17.97
CA GLU A 373 -5.31 -14.83 -17.91
C GLU A 373 -4.72 -14.25 -16.61
N VAL A 374 -4.87 -14.95 -15.48
CA VAL A 374 -4.18 -14.62 -14.22
C VAL A 374 -2.66 -14.74 -14.38
N ALA A 375 -2.18 -15.85 -14.93
CA ALA A 375 -0.74 -16.05 -15.16
C ALA A 375 -0.15 -14.93 -16.02
N GLU A 376 -0.86 -14.56 -17.08
CA GLU A 376 -0.46 -13.47 -17.97
C GLU A 376 -0.34 -12.14 -17.24
N ARG A 377 -1.36 -11.79 -16.46
CA ARG A 377 -1.39 -10.54 -15.72
C ARG A 377 -0.26 -10.46 -14.70
N ILE A 378 -0.04 -11.54 -13.93
CA ILE A 378 1.04 -11.62 -12.95
C ILE A 378 2.41 -11.46 -13.64
N TYR A 379 2.61 -12.09 -14.79
CA TYR A 379 3.84 -11.97 -15.58
C TYR A 379 4.06 -10.54 -16.09
N GLN A 380 3.02 -9.88 -16.63
CA GLN A 380 3.10 -8.50 -17.10
C GLN A 380 3.50 -7.53 -15.98
N ILE A 381 2.91 -7.69 -14.80
CA ILE A 381 3.25 -6.86 -13.64
C ILE A 381 4.69 -7.13 -13.21
N ARG A 382 5.11 -8.40 -13.08
CA ARG A 382 6.51 -8.73 -12.75
C ARG A 382 7.48 -8.07 -13.71
N CYS A 383 7.22 -8.15 -15.02
CA CYS A 383 8.07 -7.53 -16.03
C CYS A 383 8.18 -6.01 -15.83
N LYS A 384 7.06 -5.34 -15.58
CA LYS A 384 7.02 -3.90 -15.31
C LYS A 384 7.74 -3.51 -14.01
N ILE A 385 7.93 -4.42 -13.05
CA ILE A 385 8.67 -4.13 -11.81
C ILE A 385 10.19 -4.30 -12.02
N VAL A 386 10.63 -5.37 -12.70
CA VAL A 386 12.05 -5.74 -12.75
C VAL A 386 12.80 -5.30 -14.01
N HIS A 387 12.12 -5.15 -15.15
CA HIS A 387 12.78 -4.84 -16.42
C HIS A 387 12.79 -3.34 -16.66
N THR A 388 13.98 -2.75 -16.62
CA THR A 388 14.22 -1.32 -16.86
C THR A 388 14.39 -0.97 -18.34
N LYS A 389 14.46 -1.95 -19.23
CA LYS A 389 14.69 -1.73 -20.66
C LYS A 389 13.38 -1.47 -21.39
N ALA A 390 13.20 -0.23 -21.85
CA ALA A 390 12.50 0.05 -23.08
C ALA A 390 13.33 -0.57 -24.23
N GLU A 391 13.14 -1.86 -24.50
CA GLU A 391 13.70 -2.45 -25.72
C GLU A 391 12.98 -1.81 -26.91
N GLY A 392 13.75 -1.06 -27.70
CA GLY A 392 13.27 -0.40 -28.90
C GLY A 392 12.63 -1.41 -29.85
N GLY A 393 11.32 -1.24 -30.06
CA GLY A 393 10.52 -2.04 -30.99
C GLY A 393 9.13 -2.35 -30.45
N ALA A 394 8.17 -1.47 -30.73
CA ALA A 394 6.73 -1.68 -30.59
C ALA A 394 6.25 -2.19 -29.20
N GLY A 395 6.54 -1.43 -28.14
CA GLY A 395 5.89 -1.59 -26.84
C GLY A 395 6.78 -1.12 -25.69
N GLU A 396 6.75 0.17 -25.36
CA GLU A 396 7.39 0.68 -24.15
C GLU A 396 6.77 0.01 -22.92
N VAL A 397 7.49 -0.93 -22.29
CA VAL A 397 7.11 -1.45 -20.98
C VAL A 397 7.42 -0.36 -19.95
N GLU A 398 6.40 0.42 -19.60
CA GLU A 398 6.50 1.46 -18.58
C GLU A 398 6.87 0.84 -17.21
N LEU A 399 8.06 1.19 -16.73
CA LEU A 399 8.63 0.74 -15.46
C LEU A 399 7.80 1.25 -14.28
N LEU A 400 7.45 0.36 -13.35
CA LEU A 400 6.81 0.70 -12.09
C LEU A 400 7.85 1.18 -11.09
N LEU A 401 7.88 2.49 -10.85
CA LEU A 401 8.78 3.10 -9.88
C LEU A 401 8.21 3.02 -8.45
N PRO A 402 9.06 2.85 -7.43
CA PRO A 402 8.64 2.95 -6.04
C PRO A 402 7.89 4.26 -5.79
N TYR A 403 6.78 4.16 -5.06
CA TYR A 403 5.93 5.29 -4.68
C TYR A 403 5.22 6.03 -5.82
N SER A 404 5.23 5.48 -7.03
CA SER A 404 4.37 5.97 -8.10
C SER A 404 2.90 5.65 -7.80
N ARG A 405 1.98 6.37 -8.45
CA ARG A 405 0.54 6.10 -8.33
C ARG A 405 0.20 4.68 -8.75
N GLU A 406 0.89 4.20 -9.79
CA GLU A 406 0.77 2.85 -10.33
C GLU A 406 1.22 1.82 -9.29
N ALA A 407 2.40 2.00 -8.69
CA ALA A 407 2.90 1.09 -7.65
C ALA A 407 1.98 1.00 -6.43
N GLU A 408 1.44 2.14 -5.96
CA GLU A 408 0.50 2.17 -4.83
C GLU A 408 -0.89 1.59 -5.20
N SER A 409 -1.19 1.41 -6.48
CA SER A 409 -2.44 0.78 -6.95
C SER A 409 -2.38 -0.75 -7.03
N LEU A 410 -1.24 -1.37 -6.71
CA LEU A 410 -1.05 -2.83 -6.79
C LEU A 410 -1.79 -3.65 -5.73
N THR A 411 -2.57 -3.05 -4.83
CA THR A 411 -3.22 -3.72 -3.69
C THR A 411 -3.96 -5.00 -4.09
N HIS A 412 -4.88 -4.92 -5.05
CA HIS A 412 -5.66 -6.09 -5.49
C HIS A 412 -4.80 -7.13 -6.24
N ASP A 413 -3.78 -6.68 -6.99
CA ASP A 413 -2.84 -7.57 -7.67
C ASP A 413 -1.96 -8.34 -6.67
N ILE A 414 -1.55 -7.67 -5.59
CA ILE A 414 -0.85 -8.30 -4.46
C ILE A 414 -1.75 -9.33 -3.77
N GLU A 415 -3.03 -9.03 -3.58
CA GLU A 415 -4.00 -10.00 -3.04
C GLU A 415 -4.13 -11.23 -3.92
N LEU A 416 -4.17 -11.05 -5.24
CA LEU A 416 -4.23 -12.13 -6.22
C LEU A 416 -2.97 -13.02 -6.19
N VAL A 417 -1.76 -12.43 -6.24
CA VAL A 417 -0.53 -13.22 -6.16
C VAL A 417 -0.41 -13.91 -4.80
N ARG A 418 -0.80 -13.25 -3.70
CA ARG A 418 -0.85 -13.86 -2.37
C ARG A 418 -1.79 -15.07 -2.32
N TYR A 419 -2.98 -14.94 -2.91
CA TYR A 419 -3.94 -16.05 -3.04
C TYR A 419 -3.33 -17.21 -3.83
N ALA A 420 -2.71 -16.92 -4.98
CA ALA A 420 -2.01 -17.94 -5.78
C ALA A 420 -0.90 -18.64 -4.98
N CYS A 421 -0.10 -17.88 -4.21
CA CYS A 421 0.94 -18.46 -3.34
C CYS A 421 0.37 -19.40 -2.30
N GLN A 422 -0.76 -19.04 -1.66
CA GLN A 422 -1.41 -19.91 -0.68
C GLN A 422 -1.85 -21.22 -1.33
N LYS A 423 -2.46 -21.16 -2.52
CA LYS A 423 -2.88 -22.37 -3.26
C LYS A 423 -1.69 -23.24 -3.68
N VAL A 424 -0.61 -22.62 -4.17
CA VAL A 424 0.62 -23.34 -4.53
C VAL A 424 1.28 -24.00 -3.32
N LEU A 425 1.42 -23.28 -2.19
CA LEU A 425 1.97 -23.84 -0.95
C LEU A 425 1.11 -25.01 -0.43
N ILE A 426 -0.22 -24.89 -0.48
CA ILE A 426 -1.13 -25.98 -0.10
C ILE A 426 -0.97 -27.17 -1.04
N CYS A 427 -0.92 -26.94 -2.36
CA CYS A 427 -0.74 -28.00 -3.36
C CYS A 427 0.59 -28.74 -3.19
N ALA A 428 1.66 -28.03 -2.84
CA ALA A 428 3.00 -28.57 -2.63
C ALA A 428 3.23 -29.14 -1.22
N SER A 429 2.31 -28.93 -0.28
CA SER A 429 2.47 -29.37 1.11
C SER A 429 2.51 -30.89 1.24
N VAL A 430 3.24 -31.36 2.25
CA VAL A 430 3.34 -32.79 2.58
C VAL A 430 2.88 -33.04 4.01
N PRO A 431 2.56 -34.29 4.41
CA PRO A 431 2.17 -34.59 5.78
C PRO A 431 3.25 -34.17 6.77
N PHE A 432 2.84 -33.48 7.84
CA PHE A 432 3.74 -32.95 8.86
C PHE A 432 4.58 -34.05 9.52
N GLN A 433 5.90 -33.89 9.53
CA GLN A 433 6.85 -34.80 10.15
C GLN A 433 7.69 -34.06 11.19
N LEU A 434 7.91 -34.69 12.36
CA LEU A 434 8.67 -34.14 13.49
C LEU A 434 10.08 -34.70 13.56
#